data_AF-A0A229RT86-F1
#
_entry.id   AF-A0A229RT86-F1
#
_cell.length_a   1.000
_cell.length_b   1.000
_cell.length_c   1.000
_cell.angle_alpha   90.00
_cell.angle_beta   90.00
_cell.angle_gamma   90.00
#
_symmetry.space_group_name_H-M   'P 1'
#
loop_
_entity.id
_entity.type
_entity.pdbx_description
1 polymer ?
#
loop_
_entity_poly.entity_id
_entity_poly.type
_entity_poly.pdbx_seq_one_letter_code
_entity_poly.pdbx_strand_id
1 'polypeptide(L)'
;MTILTDLQDRTRTWHRGSYRCAQVFAVITALCVLAMLIDQRTLEGAPIWAKPFKFAVSGSLYFFTWSWLVTLLPKFRRTASVLTNVLVVIFSAEYVLVVFQAARVRASHFNNATPLDNTIFQTMGGMIAVLWMVNLVLTVAVMFVKVPDRATGWAARIGAVLGMIGISLATLMSSPTPDQQALLDATGQSAMIGAHTVGLSDGGPGLPILGWSTVGGDLRIPHFLGLHGLQALPLLALALGVLAARYPRLRDDVVRLRLVLIAGVGYAGLLALLTWQALRGQSIVAPDGQTLAAFALLIAGIAFSGLIAIRRPAKDRELEASVR
;
A
#
# COMPACT_ATOMS: atom_id res chain seq x y z
N MET A 1 36.03 6.25 6.05
CA MET A 1 34.82 6.57 5.26
C MET A 1 33.72 6.89 6.26
N THR A 2 33.16 8.10 6.26
CA THR A 2 32.10 8.48 7.21
C THR A 2 30.78 7.81 6.82
N ILE A 3 29.90 7.56 7.79
CA ILE A 3 28.56 6.98 7.52
C ILE A 3 27.81 7.79 6.44
N LEU A 4 27.99 9.12 6.43
CA LEU A 4 27.40 10.02 5.43
C LEU A 4 27.99 9.82 4.02
N THR A 5 29.29 9.52 3.88
CA THR A 5 29.90 9.25 2.57
C THR A 5 29.49 7.88 2.02
N ASP A 6 29.35 6.86 2.86
CA ASP A 6 28.80 5.54 2.46
C ASP A 6 27.33 5.63 2.03
N LEU A 7 26.50 6.40 2.75
CA LEU A 7 25.11 6.65 2.36
C LEU A 7 25.01 7.42 1.03
N GLN A 8 25.87 8.41 0.81
CA GLN A 8 25.90 9.17 -0.46
C GLN A 8 26.31 8.29 -1.65
N ASP A 9 27.30 7.42 -1.50
CA ASP A 9 27.72 6.53 -2.57
C ASP A 9 26.68 5.44 -2.88
N ARG A 10 25.97 4.94 -1.86
CA ARG A 10 24.86 3.98 -2.06
C ARG A 10 23.65 4.59 -2.76
N THR A 11 23.32 5.85 -2.45
CA THR A 11 22.15 6.56 -3.01
C THR A 11 22.42 7.20 -4.37
N ARG A 12 23.67 7.34 -4.80
CA ARG A 12 24.03 7.87 -6.13
C ARG A 12 23.38 7.14 -7.30
N THR A 13 23.09 5.86 -7.13
CA THR A 13 22.48 5.03 -8.17
C THR A 13 20.95 5.13 -8.20
N TRP A 14 20.35 5.73 -7.18
CA TRP A 14 18.89 5.81 -7.01
C TRP A 14 18.25 6.78 -8.01
N HIS A 15 16.95 6.59 -8.24
CA HIS A 15 16.19 7.49 -9.10
C HIS A 15 16.01 8.86 -8.44
N ARG A 16 16.69 9.88 -9.00
CA ARG A 16 16.79 11.23 -8.41
C ARG A 16 15.44 11.93 -8.27
N GLY A 17 14.56 11.79 -9.27
CA GLY A 17 13.26 12.48 -9.29
C GLY A 17 12.37 12.03 -8.14
N SER A 18 12.23 10.71 -7.95
CA SER A 18 11.42 10.17 -6.85
C SER A 18 12.09 10.39 -5.49
N TYR A 19 13.42 10.32 -5.39
CA TYR A 19 14.11 10.63 -4.13
C TYR A 19 13.84 12.07 -3.68
N ARG A 20 13.96 13.06 -4.58
CA ARG A 20 13.62 14.46 -4.27
C ARG A 20 12.15 14.64 -3.92
N CYS A 21 11.26 14.00 -4.66
CA CYS A 21 9.83 14.01 -4.38
C CYS A 21 9.54 13.48 -2.96
N ALA A 22 10.20 12.39 -2.55
CA ALA A 22 10.06 11.83 -1.22
C ALA A 22 10.48 12.80 -0.11
N GLN A 23 11.57 13.53 -0.32
CA GLN A 23 12.05 14.56 0.61
C GLN A 23 11.07 15.73 0.72
N VAL A 24 10.52 16.19 -0.41
CA VAL A 24 9.49 17.24 -0.43
C VAL A 24 8.26 16.79 0.37
N PHE A 25 7.77 15.57 0.13
CA PHE A 25 6.64 15.04 0.88
C PHE A 25 6.92 14.81 2.38
N ALA A 26 8.17 14.51 2.75
CA ALA A 26 8.58 14.45 4.15
C ALA A 26 8.47 15.83 4.84
N VAL A 27 8.89 16.90 4.15
CA VAL A 27 8.72 18.27 4.66
C VAL A 27 7.24 18.63 4.75
N ILE A 28 6.45 18.33 3.71
CA ILE A 28 5.01 18.57 3.69
C ILE A 28 4.31 17.82 4.84
N THR A 29 4.74 16.61 5.16
CA THR A 29 4.23 15.86 6.31
C THR A 29 4.35 16.67 7.61
N ALA A 30 5.52 17.24 7.89
CA ALA A 30 5.73 18.09 9.05
C ALA A 30 4.87 19.37 9.01
N LEU A 31 4.74 19.98 7.82
CA LEU A 31 3.86 21.15 7.64
C LEU A 31 2.39 20.82 7.89
N CYS A 32 1.90 19.66 7.48
CA CYS A 32 0.53 19.24 7.77
C CYS A 32 0.30 19.00 9.26
N VAL A 33 1.30 18.52 10.01
CA VAL A 33 1.21 18.44 11.47
C VAL A 33 1.03 19.83 12.07
N LEU A 34 1.86 20.80 11.67
CA LEU A 34 1.71 22.19 12.11
C LEU A 34 0.36 22.76 11.71
N ALA A 35 -0.11 22.49 10.49
CA ALA A 35 -1.41 22.94 10.02
C ALA A 35 -2.57 22.38 10.85
N MET A 36 -2.52 21.11 11.28
CA MET A 36 -3.52 20.52 12.19
C MET A 36 -3.50 21.15 13.60
N LEU A 37 -2.39 21.73 14.04
CA LEU A 37 -2.31 22.45 15.31
C LEU A 37 -2.87 23.87 15.21
N ILE A 38 -2.76 24.50 14.05
CA ILE A 38 -3.16 25.91 13.83
C ILE A 38 -4.61 26.00 13.35
N ASP A 39 -5.02 25.11 12.43
CA ASP A 39 -6.32 25.14 11.79
C ASP A 39 -7.19 23.99 12.29
N GLN A 40 -8.14 24.35 13.15
CA GLN A 40 -9.04 23.42 13.86
C GLN A 40 -10.29 23.06 13.05
N ARG A 41 -10.40 23.47 11.78
CA ARG A 41 -11.52 23.08 10.93
C ARG A 41 -11.54 21.57 10.74
N THR A 42 -12.74 21.01 10.72
CA THR A 42 -12.97 19.58 10.51
C THR A 42 -13.80 19.30 9.27
N LEU A 43 -13.56 18.17 8.64
CA LEU A 43 -14.39 17.57 7.59
C LEU A 43 -14.66 16.13 8.01
N GLU A 44 -15.93 15.72 8.07
CA GLU A 44 -16.34 14.36 8.47
C GLU A 44 -15.76 13.93 9.84
N GLY A 45 -15.74 14.86 10.80
CA GLY A 45 -15.24 14.61 12.16
C GLY A 45 -13.72 14.53 12.31
N ALA A 46 -12.95 14.72 11.23
CA ALA A 46 -11.48 14.74 11.26
C ALA A 46 -10.90 16.12 10.87
N PRO A 47 -9.70 16.49 11.35
CA PRO A 47 -9.04 17.72 10.92
C PRO A 47 -8.87 17.77 9.39
N ILE A 48 -9.14 18.91 8.75
CA ILE A 48 -9.10 19.00 7.27
C ILE A 48 -7.73 18.66 6.68
N TRP A 49 -6.66 18.90 7.44
CA TRP A 49 -5.27 18.61 7.04
C TRP A 49 -4.85 17.16 7.28
N ALA A 50 -5.68 16.33 7.92
CA ALA A 50 -5.38 14.93 8.19
C ALA A 50 -5.29 14.09 6.89
N LYS A 51 -6.12 14.37 5.89
CA LYS A 51 -6.04 13.68 4.59
C LYS A 51 -4.77 14.09 3.80
N PRO A 52 -4.46 15.39 3.62
CA PRO A 52 -3.17 15.83 3.10
C PRO A 52 -1.98 15.21 3.85
N PHE A 53 -1.99 15.18 5.18
CA PHE A 53 -0.95 14.52 5.99
C PHE A 53 -0.74 13.06 5.58
N LYS A 54 -1.82 12.26 5.52
CA LYS A 54 -1.76 10.84 5.13
C LYS A 54 -1.22 10.65 3.70
N PHE A 55 -1.65 11.49 2.76
CA PHE A 55 -1.14 11.46 1.39
C PHE A 55 0.35 11.82 1.34
N ALA A 56 0.80 12.80 2.12
CA ALA A 56 2.20 13.20 2.19
C ALA A 56 3.09 12.11 2.79
N VAL A 57 2.66 11.47 3.89
CA VAL A 57 3.37 10.32 4.47
C VAL A 57 3.48 9.18 3.45
N SER A 58 2.36 8.82 2.82
CA SER A 58 2.32 7.74 1.83
C SER A 58 3.21 8.06 0.61
N GLY A 59 3.10 9.26 0.06
CA GLY A 59 3.92 9.73 -1.05
C GLY A 59 5.41 9.72 -0.73
N SER A 60 5.78 10.16 0.49
CA SER A 60 7.18 10.12 0.94
C SER A 60 7.73 8.69 0.95
N LEU A 61 7.02 7.76 1.59
CA LEU A 61 7.42 6.36 1.67
C LEU A 61 7.43 5.68 0.29
N TYR A 62 6.42 5.94 -0.54
CA TYR A 62 6.27 5.37 -1.88
C TYR A 62 7.42 5.81 -2.79
N PHE A 63 7.69 7.10 -2.89
CA PHE A 63 8.74 7.60 -3.76
C PHE A 63 10.15 7.31 -3.24
N PHE A 64 10.34 7.24 -1.92
CA PHE A 64 11.57 6.74 -1.33
C PHE A 64 11.82 5.28 -1.75
N THR A 65 10.80 4.42 -1.63
CA THR A 65 10.86 3.01 -2.04
C THR A 65 11.19 2.90 -3.53
N TRP A 66 10.50 3.64 -4.40
CA TRP A 66 10.75 3.63 -5.84
C TRP A 66 12.13 4.16 -6.22
N SER A 67 12.67 5.12 -5.47
CA SER A 67 14.02 5.63 -5.72
C SER A 67 15.07 4.52 -5.66
N TRP A 68 14.89 3.57 -4.74
CA TRP A 68 15.71 2.37 -4.63
C TRP A 68 15.30 1.27 -5.62
N LEU A 69 14.01 0.95 -5.77
CA LEU A 69 13.54 -0.17 -6.60
C LEU A 69 13.96 -0.04 -8.07
N VAL A 70 14.03 1.17 -8.63
CA VAL A 70 14.51 1.40 -9.99
C VAL A 70 15.93 0.86 -10.20
N THR A 71 16.76 0.81 -9.14
CA THR A 71 18.12 0.26 -9.22
C THR A 71 18.15 -1.26 -9.40
N LEU A 72 17.09 -1.96 -8.99
CA LEU A 72 16.95 -3.41 -9.10
C LEU A 72 16.47 -3.88 -10.48
N LEU A 73 16.21 -2.96 -11.40
CA LEU A 73 15.67 -3.22 -12.74
C LEU A 73 16.69 -2.86 -13.84
N PRO A 74 17.92 -3.43 -13.88
CA PRO A 74 18.96 -2.98 -14.81
C PRO A 74 18.55 -3.09 -16.28
N LYS A 75 17.85 -4.18 -16.66
CA LYS A 75 17.34 -4.39 -18.03
C LYS A 75 16.27 -3.38 -18.45
N PHE A 76 15.45 -2.92 -17.50
CA PHE A 76 14.32 -2.03 -17.76
C PHE A 76 14.52 -0.63 -17.17
N ARG A 77 15.76 -0.26 -16.83
CA ARG A 77 16.07 0.93 -16.02
C ARG A 77 15.52 2.22 -16.63
N ARG A 78 15.65 2.38 -17.96
CA ARG A 78 15.13 3.54 -18.67
C ARG A 78 13.60 3.62 -18.58
N THR A 79 12.91 2.52 -18.90
CA THR A 79 11.45 2.44 -18.82
C THR A 79 10.97 2.68 -17.39
N ALA A 80 11.56 2.00 -16.40
CA ALA A 80 11.23 2.17 -14.99
C ALA A 80 11.45 3.62 -14.53
N SER A 81 12.53 4.29 -14.98
CA SER A 81 12.77 5.69 -14.66
C SER A 81 11.73 6.63 -15.28
N VAL A 82 11.38 6.44 -16.56
CA VAL A 82 10.34 7.24 -17.22
C VAL A 82 8.99 7.05 -16.52
N LEU A 83 8.60 5.80 -16.27
CA LEU A 83 7.36 5.50 -15.56
C LEU A 83 7.36 6.08 -14.15
N THR A 84 8.49 6.04 -13.44
CA THR A 84 8.62 6.66 -12.11
C THR A 84 8.47 8.18 -12.17
N ASN A 85 8.98 8.86 -13.21
CA ASN A 85 8.74 10.28 -13.41
C ASN A 85 7.26 10.60 -13.67
N VAL A 86 6.56 9.75 -14.44
CA VAL A 86 5.12 9.86 -14.64
C VAL A 86 4.37 9.74 -13.30
N LEU A 87 4.72 8.75 -12.47
CA LEU A 87 4.15 8.60 -11.13
C LEU A 87 4.36 9.85 -10.27
N VAL A 88 5.57 10.44 -10.29
CA VAL A 88 5.89 11.68 -9.56
C VAL A 88 4.99 12.83 -9.99
N VAL A 89 4.86 13.06 -11.30
CA VAL A 89 4.05 14.18 -11.83
C VAL A 89 2.57 14.00 -11.48
N ILE A 90 2.02 12.81 -11.73
CA ILE A 90 0.59 12.55 -11.51
C ILE A 90 0.23 12.64 -10.03
N PHE A 91 1.01 12.00 -9.16
CA PHE A 91 0.75 12.06 -7.71
C PHE A 91 0.90 13.47 -7.17
N SER A 92 1.86 14.27 -7.67
CA SER A 92 2.01 15.66 -7.26
C SER A 92 0.81 16.51 -7.68
N ALA A 93 0.29 16.31 -8.90
CA ALA A 93 -0.91 16.99 -9.38
C ALA A 93 -2.15 16.60 -8.57
N GLU A 94 -2.32 15.30 -8.29
CA GLU A 94 -3.39 14.80 -7.43
C GLU A 94 -3.30 15.39 -6.02
N TYR A 95 -2.10 15.47 -5.45
CA TYR A 95 -1.88 16.05 -4.13
C TYR A 95 -2.32 17.53 -4.07
N VAL A 96 -2.03 18.31 -5.12
CA VAL A 96 -2.50 19.70 -5.23
C VAL A 96 -4.03 19.76 -5.20
N LEU A 97 -4.72 18.87 -5.92
CA LEU A 97 -6.19 18.81 -5.90
C LEU A 97 -6.74 18.40 -4.53
N VAL A 98 -6.08 17.46 -3.83
CA VAL A 98 -6.44 17.08 -2.45
C VAL A 98 -6.31 18.26 -1.50
N VAL A 99 -5.20 19.00 -1.57
CA VAL A 99 -4.95 20.19 -0.74
C VAL A 99 -5.97 21.29 -1.06
N PHE A 100 -6.27 21.51 -2.34
CA PHE A 100 -7.27 22.48 -2.78
C PHE A 100 -8.66 22.17 -2.21
N GLN A 101 -9.11 20.93 -2.29
CA GLN A 101 -10.40 20.51 -1.71
C GLN A 101 -10.39 20.60 -0.18
N ALA A 102 -9.30 20.25 0.48
CA ALA A 102 -9.16 20.39 1.93
C ALA A 102 -9.28 21.86 2.38
N ALA A 103 -8.63 22.80 1.67
CA ALA A 103 -8.72 24.23 1.95
C ALA A 103 -10.16 24.76 1.81
N ARG A 104 -10.93 24.20 0.86
CA ARG A 104 -12.37 24.46 0.64
C ARG A 104 -13.29 23.76 1.65
N VAL A 105 -12.75 22.94 2.56
CA VAL A 105 -13.53 22.09 3.48
C VAL A 105 -14.50 21.18 2.70
N ARG A 106 -14.01 20.57 1.62
CA ARG A 106 -14.78 19.68 0.75
C ARG A 106 -14.07 18.33 0.63
N ALA A 107 -14.85 17.27 0.47
CA ALA A 107 -14.31 15.96 0.12
C ALA A 107 -13.66 16.01 -1.28
N SER A 108 -12.51 15.37 -1.42
CA SER A 108 -11.81 15.25 -2.71
C SER A 108 -12.15 13.99 -3.49
N HIS A 109 -12.53 12.92 -2.79
CA HIS A 109 -12.95 11.66 -3.40
C HIS A 109 -14.44 11.48 -3.14
N PHE A 110 -15.15 10.84 -4.06
CA PHE A 110 -16.59 10.58 -4.05
C PHE A 110 -17.49 11.83 -4.16
N ASN A 111 -16.92 13.04 -4.14
CA ASN A 111 -17.67 14.28 -4.08
C ASN A 111 -18.27 14.64 -5.44
N ASN A 112 -19.59 14.59 -5.51
CA ASN A 112 -20.41 14.95 -6.66
C ASN A 112 -21.39 16.09 -6.31
N ALA A 113 -21.11 16.87 -5.26
CA ALA A 113 -22.04 17.88 -4.73
C ALA A 113 -22.23 19.10 -5.64
N THR A 114 -21.20 19.47 -6.42
CA THR A 114 -21.25 20.60 -7.35
C THR A 114 -20.53 20.25 -8.65
N PRO A 115 -20.76 20.98 -9.77
CA PRO A 115 -20.06 20.74 -11.02
C PRO A 115 -18.53 20.79 -10.87
N LEU A 116 -18.01 21.76 -10.09
CA LEU A 116 -16.58 21.88 -9.81
C LEU A 116 -16.06 20.67 -9.02
N ASP A 117 -16.77 20.25 -7.98
CA ASP A 117 -16.35 19.12 -7.15
C ASP A 117 -16.34 17.81 -7.96
N ASN A 118 -17.36 17.60 -8.79
CA ASN A 118 -17.40 16.46 -9.70
C ASN A 118 -16.25 16.50 -10.72
N THR A 119 -15.97 17.66 -11.35
CA THR A 119 -14.84 17.79 -12.27
C THR A 119 -13.51 17.43 -11.60
N ILE A 120 -13.28 17.90 -10.37
CA ILE A 120 -12.08 17.55 -9.60
C ILE A 120 -12.05 16.05 -9.33
N PHE A 121 -13.15 15.46 -8.86
CA PHE A 121 -13.23 14.03 -8.55
C PHE A 121 -12.98 13.16 -9.79
N GLN A 122 -13.60 13.46 -10.94
CA GLN A 122 -13.38 12.74 -12.20
C GLN A 122 -11.94 12.89 -12.71
N THR A 123 -11.36 14.09 -12.57
CA THR A 123 -9.96 14.34 -12.94
C THR A 123 -9.02 13.47 -12.10
N MET A 124 -9.23 13.42 -10.79
CA MET A 124 -8.48 12.54 -9.89
C MET A 124 -8.70 11.05 -10.23
N GLY A 125 -9.92 10.65 -10.56
CA GLY A 125 -10.22 9.29 -11.04
C GLY A 125 -9.40 8.90 -12.28
N GLY A 126 -9.31 9.81 -13.26
CA GLY A 126 -8.44 9.63 -14.44
C GLY A 126 -6.96 9.53 -14.09
N MET A 127 -6.47 10.37 -13.18
CA MET A 127 -5.09 10.29 -12.66
C MET A 127 -4.81 8.94 -12.01
N ILE A 128 -5.71 8.46 -11.15
CA ILE A 128 -5.62 7.15 -10.48
C ILE A 128 -5.63 6.01 -11.50
N ALA A 129 -6.43 6.08 -12.56
CA ALA A 129 -6.44 5.07 -13.62
C ALA A 129 -5.08 4.99 -14.33
N VAL A 130 -4.42 6.12 -14.57
CA VAL A 130 -3.05 6.12 -15.14
C VAL A 130 -2.04 5.54 -14.14
N LEU A 131 -2.12 5.90 -12.85
CA LEU A 131 -1.28 5.30 -11.81
C LEU A 131 -1.46 3.78 -11.75
N TRP A 132 -2.69 3.29 -11.85
CA TRP A 132 -3.03 1.86 -11.90
C TRP A 132 -2.37 1.19 -13.11
N MET A 133 -2.49 1.77 -14.31
CA MET A 133 -1.88 1.24 -15.53
C MET A 133 -0.34 1.19 -15.44
N VAL A 134 0.29 2.23 -14.90
CA VAL A 134 1.74 2.26 -14.70
C VAL A 134 2.18 1.18 -13.71
N ASN A 135 1.48 1.03 -12.58
CA ASN A 135 1.79 -0.02 -11.60
C ASN A 135 1.56 -1.42 -12.18
N LEU A 136 0.57 -1.62 -13.05
CA LEU A 136 0.37 -2.88 -13.76
C LEU A 136 1.56 -3.21 -14.66
N VAL A 137 2.00 -2.25 -15.48
CA VAL A 137 3.18 -2.43 -16.36
C VAL A 137 4.43 -2.76 -15.56
N LEU A 138 4.67 -2.05 -14.45
CA LEU A 138 5.82 -2.30 -13.57
C LEU A 138 5.72 -3.66 -12.87
N THR A 139 4.53 -4.06 -12.44
CA THR A 139 4.27 -5.37 -11.83
C THR A 139 4.55 -6.49 -12.82
N VAL A 140 4.06 -6.37 -14.05
CA VAL A 140 4.34 -7.31 -15.14
C VAL A 140 5.85 -7.36 -15.43
N ALA A 141 6.52 -6.21 -15.52
CA ALA A 141 7.96 -6.15 -15.77
C ALA A 141 8.78 -6.87 -14.69
N VAL A 142 8.41 -6.72 -13.41
CA VAL A 142 9.08 -7.39 -12.27
C VAL A 142 9.00 -8.91 -12.37
N MET A 143 7.96 -9.48 -12.99
CA MET A 143 7.87 -10.93 -13.21
C MET A 143 9.01 -11.47 -14.07
N PHE A 144 9.51 -10.68 -15.02
CA PHE A 144 10.54 -11.08 -15.97
C PHE A 144 11.96 -10.69 -15.53
N VAL A 145 12.12 -10.04 -14.38
CA VAL A 145 13.42 -9.62 -13.88
C VAL A 145 14.08 -10.78 -13.14
N LYS A 146 15.34 -11.09 -13.51
CA LYS A 146 16.18 -12.01 -12.76
C LYS A 146 16.88 -11.25 -11.64
N VAL A 147 16.45 -11.48 -10.41
CA VAL A 147 17.11 -10.99 -9.19
C VAL A 147 18.03 -12.10 -8.68
N PRO A 148 19.32 -11.84 -8.41
CA PRO A 148 20.27 -12.87 -7.97
C PRO A 148 19.85 -13.59 -6.68
N ASP A 149 19.34 -12.84 -5.71
CA ASP A 149 18.81 -13.39 -4.45
C ASP A 149 17.36 -13.86 -4.65
N ARG A 150 17.12 -15.18 -4.54
CA ARG A 150 15.82 -15.79 -4.85
C ARG A 150 14.72 -15.28 -3.93
N ALA A 151 15.03 -15.13 -2.64
CA ALA A 151 14.09 -14.64 -1.64
C ALA A 151 13.64 -13.21 -1.96
N THR A 152 14.57 -12.31 -2.26
CA THR A 152 14.29 -10.93 -2.68
C THR A 152 13.49 -10.88 -3.99
N GLY A 153 13.84 -11.72 -4.96
CA GLY A 153 13.10 -11.80 -6.23
C GLY A 153 11.64 -12.22 -6.05
N TRP A 154 11.37 -13.24 -5.23
CA TRP A 154 10.00 -13.66 -4.93
C TRP A 154 9.25 -12.66 -4.06
N ALA A 155 9.92 -12.03 -3.09
CA ALA A 155 9.34 -10.97 -2.28
C ALA A 155 8.86 -9.79 -3.13
N ALA A 156 9.67 -9.36 -4.11
CA ALA A 156 9.30 -8.30 -5.04
C ALA A 156 8.10 -8.70 -5.92
N ARG A 157 8.08 -9.93 -6.45
CA ARG A 157 6.96 -10.41 -7.30
C ARG A 157 5.65 -10.51 -6.53
N ILE A 158 5.66 -11.18 -5.38
CA ILE A 158 4.47 -11.34 -4.55
C ILE A 158 4.01 -9.96 -4.05
N GLY A 159 4.95 -9.13 -3.58
CA GLY A 159 4.65 -7.78 -3.12
C GLY A 159 4.03 -6.91 -4.21
N ALA A 160 4.52 -7.00 -5.45
CA ALA A 160 3.95 -6.27 -6.58
C ALA A 160 2.53 -6.74 -6.92
N VAL A 161 2.27 -8.06 -6.92
CA VAL A 161 0.93 -8.61 -7.15
C VAL A 161 -0.04 -8.19 -6.05
N LEU A 162 0.36 -8.30 -4.79
CA LEU A 162 -0.48 -7.89 -3.65
C LEU A 162 -0.71 -6.37 -3.65
N GLY A 163 0.31 -5.59 -4.04
CA GLY A 163 0.19 -4.16 -4.35
C GLY A 163 -0.89 -3.89 -5.39
N MET A 164 -0.84 -4.60 -6.51
CA MET A 164 -1.80 -4.47 -7.61
C MET A 164 -3.22 -4.84 -7.18
N ILE A 165 -3.38 -5.91 -6.40
CA ILE A 165 -4.67 -6.30 -5.79
C ILE A 165 -5.15 -5.18 -4.86
N GLY A 166 -4.26 -4.67 -4.00
CA GLY A 166 -4.54 -3.56 -3.09
C GLY A 166 -5.07 -2.32 -3.79
N ILE A 167 -4.38 -1.83 -4.82
CA ILE A 167 -4.85 -0.69 -5.63
C ILE A 167 -6.23 -1.01 -6.22
N SER A 168 -6.43 -2.22 -6.74
CA SER A 168 -7.68 -2.64 -7.38
C SER A 168 -8.87 -2.73 -6.42
N LEU A 169 -8.65 -2.90 -5.11
CA LEU A 169 -9.72 -2.84 -4.10
C LEU A 169 -10.39 -1.45 -4.03
N ALA A 170 -9.75 -0.40 -4.56
CA ALA A 170 -10.38 0.92 -4.65
C ALA A 170 -11.68 0.92 -5.49
N THR A 171 -11.81 -0.03 -6.42
CA THR A 171 -13.03 -0.19 -7.23
C THR A 171 -14.24 -0.54 -6.37
N LEU A 172 -14.05 -1.29 -5.27
CA LEU A 172 -15.11 -1.62 -4.32
C LEU A 172 -15.65 -0.40 -3.56
N MET A 173 -14.89 0.70 -3.52
CA MET A 173 -15.30 1.94 -2.84
C MET A 173 -15.90 2.97 -3.80
N SER A 174 -15.78 2.76 -5.12
CA SER A 174 -16.08 3.80 -6.13
C SER A 174 -17.50 3.71 -6.71
N SER A 175 -18.21 2.61 -6.45
CA SER A 175 -19.59 2.41 -6.91
C SER A 175 -20.60 3.04 -5.94
N PRO A 176 -21.73 3.57 -6.41
CA PRO A 176 -22.80 4.06 -5.53
C PRO A 176 -23.22 3.01 -4.50
N THR A 177 -23.44 3.43 -3.25
CA THR A 177 -24.11 2.59 -2.25
C THR A 177 -25.59 2.41 -2.62
N PRO A 178 -26.30 1.40 -2.07
CA PRO A 178 -27.73 1.23 -2.33
C PRO A 178 -28.56 2.49 -2.07
N ASP A 179 -28.25 3.22 -0.99
CA ASP A 179 -28.93 4.47 -0.64
C ASP A 179 -28.63 5.59 -1.64
N GLN A 180 -27.37 5.70 -2.09
CA GLN A 180 -26.97 6.66 -3.13
C GLN A 180 -27.62 6.33 -4.48
N GLN A 181 -27.73 5.04 -4.81
CA GLN A 181 -28.40 4.60 -6.04
C GLN A 181 -29.90 4.90 -6.00
N ALA A 182 -30.57 4.61 -4.88
CA ALA A 182 -31.98 4.94 -4.71
C ALA A 182 -32.23 6.46 -4.84
N LEU A 183 -31.32 7.28 -4.31
CA LEU A 183 -31.40 8.73 -4.45
C LEU A 183 -31.19 9.19 -5.91
N LEU A 184 -30.23 8.59 -6.61
CA LEU A 184 -30.00 8.84 -8.04
C LEU A 184 -31.22 8.45 -8.88
N ASP A 185 -31.85 7.31 -8.59
CA ASP A 185 -33.04 6.85 -9.30
C ASP A 185 -34.25 7.77 -9.04
N ALA A 186 -34.38 8.28 -7.82
CA ALA A 186 -35.51 9.15 -7.43
C ALA A 186 -35.35 10.60 -7.88
N THR A 187 -34.13 11.14 -7.90
CA THR A 187 -33.87 12.59 -8.07
C THR A 187 -32.94 12.94 -9.22
N GLY A 188 -32.29 11.93 -9.82
CA GLY A 188 -31.25 12.10 -10.83
C GLY A 188 -29.90 12.58 -10.27
N GLN A 189 -29.77 12.79 -8.96
CA GLN A 189 -28.58 13.37 -8.35
C GLN A 189 -28.24 12.72 -6.99
N SER A 190 -26.94 12.59 -6.71
CA SER A 190 -26.42 12.30 -5.38
C SER A 190 -25.18 13.13 -5.14
N ALA A 191 -25.09 13.78 -3.97
CA ALA A 191 -23.94 14.62 -3.62
C ALA A 191 -22.66 13.80 -3.40
N MET A 192 -22.78 12.50 -3.14
CA MET A 192 -21.67 11.57 -2.96
C MET A 192 -21.90 10.30 -3.81
N ILE A 193 -20.84 9.80 -4.45
CA ILE A 193 -20.86 8.56 -5.24
C ILE A 193 -19.69 7.69 -4.80
N GLY A 194 -20.00 6.56 -4.18
CA GLY A 194 -19.00 5.74 -3.51
C GLY A 194 -19.03 5.91 -2.00
N ALA A 195 -18.38 4.97 -1.32
CA ALA A 195 -18.16 4.99 0.11
C ALA A 195 -17.01 4.03 0.46
N HIS A 196 -16.31 4.31 1.56
CA HIS A 196 -15.33 3.37 2.09
C HIS A 196 -15.82 2.57 3.30
N THR A 197 -16.80 3.10 4.02
CA THR A 197 -17.45 2.42 5.13
C THR A 197 -18.54 1.51 4.60
N VAL A 198 -18.59 0.29 5.13
CA VAL A 198 -19.54 -0.75 4.72
C VAL A 198 -20.56 -0.95 5.84
N GLY A 199 -21.83 -0.94 5.45
CA GLY A 199 -22.98 -1.10 6.37
C GLY A 199 -23.42 0.19 7.07
N LEU A 200 -22.69 1.30 6.89
CA LEU A 200 -22.98 2.62 7.45
C LEU A 200 -22.52 3.72 6.48
N SER A 201 -22.98 4.96 6.70
CA SER A 201 -22.47 6.13 6.00
C SER A 201 -21.04 6.49 6.41
N ASP A 202 -20.29 7.08 5.48
CA ASP A 202 -18.97 7.65 5.77
C ASP A 202 -19.09 8.84 6.75
N GLY A 203 -18.03 9.11 7.51
CA GLY A 203 -17.94 10.23 8.46
C GLY A 203 -18.40 9.95 9.90
N GLY A 204 -18.70 8.69 10.22
CA GLY A 204 -18.93 8.23 11.60
C GLY A 204 -17.65 8.13 12.45
N PRO A 205 -17.76 7.63 13.70
CA PRO A 205 -16.62 7.42 14.59
C PRO A 205 -15.52 6.57 13.94
N GLY A 206 -14.28 7.02 14.06
CA GLY A 206 -13.14 6.36 13.44
C GLY A 206 -11.87 6.45 14.28
N LEU A 207 -10.90 5.58 13.96
CA LEU A 207 -9.60 5.57 14.60
C LEU A 207 -8.91 6.95 14.45
N PRO A 208 -8.25 7.47 15.50
CA PRO A 208 -7.51 8.71 15.40
C PRO A 208 -6.54 8.69 14.22
N ILE A 209 -6.46 9.80 13.47
CA ILE A 209 -5.62 10.02 12.29
C ILE A 209 -6.03 9.18 11.07
N LEU A 210 -6.16 7.85 11.22
CA LEU A 210 -6.50 6.94 10.13
C LEU A 210 -7.93 7.20 9.62
N GLY A 211 -8.85 7.45 10.54
CA GLY A 211 -10.27 7.66 10.28
C GLY A 211 -11.03 6.37 10.00
N TRP A 212 -10.41 5.18 10.12
CA TRP A 212 -11.05 3.89 9.87
C TRP A 212 -12.21 3.65 10.83
N SER A 213 -13.36 3.20 10.32
CA SER A 213 -14.58 3.06 11.10
C SER A 213 -14.39 2.15 12.32
N THR A 214 -14.78 2.65 13.50
CA THR A 214 -14.77 1.89 14.75
C THR A 214 -16.11 1.20 15.04
N VAL A 215 -17.08 1.37 14.15
CA VAL A 215 -18.46 0.87 14.33
C VAL A 215 -18.96 0.01 13.17
N GLY A 216 -18.38 0.16 11.97
CA GLY A 216 -18.72 -0.62 10.78
C GLY A 216 -17.47 -1.09 10.03
N GLY A 217 -17.70 -1.76 8.91
CA GLY A 217 -16.62 -2.24 8.03
C GLY A 217 -15.93 -1.09 7.31
N ASP A 218 -14.66 -1.26 6.94
CA ASP A 218 -13.89 -0.20 6.27
C ASP A 218 -12.92 -0.76 5.23
N LEU A 219 -13.21 -0.50 3.96
CA LEU A 219 -12.42 -0.99 2.82
C LEU A 219 -11.07 -0.29 2.69
N ARG A 220 -10.84 0.83 3.39
CA ARG A 220 -9.51 1.47 3.41
C ARG A 220 -8.46 0.59 4.09
N ILE A 221 -8.87 -0.29 5.00
CA ILE A 221 -7.96 -1.18 5.74
C ILE A 221 -7.31 -2.21 4.80
N PRO A 222 -8.08 -3.07 4.10
CA PRO A 222 -7.50 -4.01 3.15
C PRO A 222 -6.84 -3.29 1.96
N HIS A 223 -7.39 -2.15 1.51
CA HIS A 223 -6.75 -1.33 0.48
C HIS A 223 -5.34 -0.89 0.92
N PHE A 224 -5.23 -0.27 2.10
CA PHE A 224 -3.95 0.15 2.69
C PHE A 224 -2.97 -1.01 2.82
N LEU A 225 -3.42 -2.15 3.37
CA LEU A 225 -2.56 -3.33 3.50
C LEU A 225 -2.07 -3.78 2.13
N GLY A 226 -2.97 -3.93 1.14
CA GLY A 226 -2.58 -4.33 -0.20
C GLY A 226 -1.54 -3.39 -0.82
N LEU A 227 -1.76 -2.07 -0.75
CA LEU A 227 -0.82 -1.05 -1.25
C LEU A 227 0.60 -1.20 -0.68
N HIS A 228 0.72 -1.69 0.56
CA HIS A 228 2.00 -1.83 1.25
C HIS A 228 2.71 -3.17 1.06
N GLY A 229 2.13 -4.10 0.28
CA GLY A 229 2.73 -5.41 0.02
C GLY A 229 4.12 -5.33 -0.63
N LEU A 230 4.30 -4.36 -1.55
CA LEU A 230 5.57 -4.14 -2.26
C LEU A 230 6.67 -3.54 -1.37
N GLN A 231 6.30 -2.90 -0.26
CA GLN A 231 7.26 -2.46 0.77
C GLN A 231 7.53 -3.59 1.76
N ALA A 232 6.47 -4.22 2.28
CA ALA A 232 6.56 -5.16 3.39
C ALA A 232 7.38 -6.42 3.06
N LEU A 233 7.12 -7.06 1.92
CA LEU A 233 7.80 -8.33 1.59
C LEU A 233 9.28 -8.15 1.23
N PRO A 234 9.70 -7.16 0.40
CA PRO A 234 11.12 -6.91 0.18
C PRO A 234 11.86 -6.49 1.46
N LEU A 235 11.24 -5.70 2.33
CA LEU A 235 11.83 -5.38 3.65
C LEU A 235 12.01 -6.62 4.51
N LEU A 236 11.05 -7.56 4.48
CA LEU A 236 11.21 -8.86 5.15
C LEU A 236 12.38 -9.66 4.57
N ALA A 237 12.51 -9.74 3.24
CA ALA A 237 13.62 -10.46 2.61
C ALA A 237 14.98 -9.85 2.99
N LEU A 238 15.08 -8.51 3.01
CA LEU A 238 16.27 -7.80 3.48
C LEU A 238 16.55 -8.07 4.96
N ALA A 239 15.52 -8.03 5.83
CA ALA A 239 15.65 -8.31 7.25
C ALA A 239 16.15 -9.75 7.51
N LEU A 240 15.63 -10.74 6.77
CA LEU A 240 16.11 -12.12 6.82
C LEU A 240 17.58 -12.23 6.38
N GLY A 241 17.98 -11.47 5.36
CA GLY A 241 19.38 -11.38 4.93
C GLY A 241 20.30 -10.80 5.99
N VAL A 242 19.89 -9.72 6.67
CA VAL A 242 20.65 -9.12 7.77
C VAL A 242 20.73 -10.10 8.97
N LEU A 243 19.63 -10.77 9.30
CA LEU A 243 19.59 -11.75 10.39
C LEU A 243 20.46 -12.99 10.12
N ALA A 244 20.75 -13.32 8.87
CA ALA A 244 21.66 -14.41 8.51
C ALA A 244 23.10 -14.23 9.01
N ALA A 245 23.49 -12.99 9.37
CA ALA A 245 24.74 -12.74 10.07
C ALA A 245 24.75 -13.35 11.49
N ARG A 246 23.61 -13.31 12.18
CA ARG A 246 23.45 -13.78 13.57
C ARG A 246 22.92 -15.21 13.66
N TYR A 247 22.07 -15.63 12.72
CA TYR A 247 21.42 -16.94 12.72
C TYR A 247 21.88 -17.76 11.52
N PRO A 248 22.81 -18.72 11.68
CA PRO A 248 23.40 -19.47 10.57
C PRO A 248 22.38 -20.19 9.67
N ARG A 249 21.23 -20.61 10.23
CA ARG A 249 20.14 -21.25 9.47
C ARG A 249 19.56 -20.35 8.38
N LEU A 250 19.59 -19.03 8.57
CA LEU A 250 19.09 -18.07 7.58
C LEU A 250 20.11 -17.78 6.47
N ARG A 251 21.33 -18.33 6.53
CA ARG A 251 22.28 -18.27 5.41
C ARG A 251 21.87 -19.19 4.26
N ASP A 252 20.99 -20.16 4.52
CA ASP A 252 20.40 -21.01 3.50
C ASP A 252 19.37 -20.23 2.67
N ASP A 253 19.63 -20.12 1.37
CA ASP A 253 18.78 -19.41 0.43
C ASP A 253 17.39 -20.05 0.28
N VAL A 254 17.31 -21.38 0.42
CA VAL A 254 16.05 -22.13 0.36
C VAL A 254 15.18 -21.83 1.59
N VAL A 255 15.80 -21.73 2.78
CA VAL A 255 15.07 -21.36 4.00
C VAL A 255 14.52 -19.94 3.89
N ARG A 256 15.33 -18.98 3.45
CA ARG A 256 14.87 -17.60 3.25
C ARG A 256 13.75 -17.51 2.22
N LEU A 257 13.87 -18.24 1.11
CA LEU A 257 12.81 -18.32 0.11
C LEU A 257 11.52 -18.89 0.69
N ARG A 258 11.58 -20.01 1.41
CA ARG A 258 10.39 -20.62 2.06
C ARG A 258 9.71 -19.64 3.01
N LEU A 259 10.48 -18.92 3.83
CA LEU A 259 9.95 -17.91 4.75
C LEU A 259 9.28 -16.75 4.01
N VAL A 260 9.86 -16.27 2.90
CA VAL A 260 9.23 -15.25 2.05
C VAL A 260 7.92 -15.76 1.43
N LEU A 261 7.88 -17.00 0.94
CA LEU A 261 6.66 -17.58 0.38
C LEU A 261 5.56 -17.72 1.45
N ILE A 262 5.91 -18.22 2.64
CA ILE A 262 4.99 -18.33 3.78
C ILE A 262 4.46 -16.95 4.17
N ALA A 263 5.34 -15.95 4.26
CA ALA A 263 4.93 -14.58 4.56
C ALA A 263 4.05 -14.00 3.45
N GLY A 264 4.35 -14.28 2.18
CA GLY A 264 3.53 -13.88 1.04
C GLY A 264 2.12 -14.46 1.09
N VAL A 265 1.98 -15.76 1.33
CA VAL A 265 0.68 -16.43 1.52
C VAL A 265 -0.03 -15.88 2.75
N GLY A 266 0.68 -15.68 3.85
CA GLY A 266 0.13 -15.10 5.07
C GLY A 266 -0.39 -13.67 4.86
N TYR A 267 0.34 -12.85 4.11
CA TYR A 267 -0.05 -11.49 3.75
C TYR A 267 -1.27 -11.47 2.84
N ALA A 268 -1.30 -12.35 1.85
CA ALA A 268 -2.46 -12.54 0.97
C ALA A 268 -3.69 -13.00 1.77
N GLY A 269 -3.52 -13.93 2.70
CA GLY A 269 -4.56 -14.40 3.61
C GLY A 269 -5.08 -13.29 4.52
N LEU A 270 -4.19 -12.46 5.07
CA LEU A 270 -4.57 -11.31 5.89
C LEU A 270 -5.33 -10.27 5.06
N LEU A 271 -4.88 -9.99 3.84
CA LEU A 271 -5.57 -9.11 2.90
C LEU A 271 -6.98 -9.60 2.59
N ALA A 272 -7.13 -10.89 2.28
CA ALA A 272 -8.42 -11.51 2.03
C ALA A 272 -9.32 -11.48 3.27
N LEU A 273 -8.77 -11.81 4.44
CA LEU A 273 -9.49 -11.79 5.72
C LEU A 273 -10.02 -10.40 6.05
N LEU A 274 -9.19 -9.36 5.93
CA LEU A 274 -9.60 -7.98 6.20
C LEU A 274 -10.58 -7.45 5.15
N THR A 275 -10.46 -7.89 3.90
CA THR A 275 -11.45 -7.58 2.86
C THR A 275 -12.79 -8.20 3.20
N TRP A 276 -12.81 -9.48 3.58
CA TRP A 276 -14.02 -10.19 3.98
C TRP A 276 -14.64 -9.61 5.26
N GLN A 277 -13.83 -9.24 6.25
CA GLN A 277 -14.27 -8.54 7.46
C GLN A 277 -14.95 -7.22 7.11
N ALA A 278 -14.29 -6.39 6.30
CA ALA A 278 -14.83 -5.09 5.89
C ALA A 278 -16.14 -5.25 5.12
N LEU A 279 -16.22 -6.19 4.17
CA LEU A 279 -17.43 -6.45 3.38
C LEU A 279 -18.61 -6.98 4.20
N ARG A 280 -18.36 -7.59 5.37
CA ARG A 280 -19.42 -7.95 6.33
C ARG A 280 -19.88 -6.77 7.21
N GLY A 281 -19.39 -5.55 6.96
CA GLY A 281 -19.75 -4.37 7.73
C GLY A 281 -19.19 -4.40 9.15
N GLN A 282 -18.14 -5.17 9.41
CA GLN A 282 -17.60 -5.33 10.76
C GLN A 282 -16.39 -4.44 11.04
N SER A 283 -16.42 -3.78 12.19
CA SER A 283 -15.31 -2.95 12.64
C SER A 283 -14.04 -3.74 12.98
N ILE A 284 -12.90 -3.12 12.70
CA ILE A 284 -11.56 -3.63 13.05
C ILE A 284 -11.30 -3.67 14.55
N VAL A 285 -11.96 -2.82 15.34
CA VAL A 285 -11.78 -2.76 16.80
C VAL A 285 -12.78 -3.65 17.57
N ALA A 286 -13.77 -4.19 16.88
CA ALA A 286 -14.79 -5.08 17.46
C ALA A 286 -15.06 -6.29 16.53
N PRO A 287 -14.05 -7.13 16.23
CA PRO A 287 -14.23 -8.33 15.43
C PRO A 287 -15.04 -9.40 16.17
N ASP A 288 -15.88 -10.13 15.44
CA ASP A 288 -16.63 -11.28 15.96
C ASP A 288 -15.76 -12.53 16.13
N GLY A 289 -16.36 -13.57 16.73
CA GLY A 289 -15.70 -14.85 16.93
C GLY A 289 -15.24 -15.54 15.62
N GLN A 290 -15.97 -15.37 14.51
CA GLN A 290 -15.58 -15.98 13.22
C GLN A 290 -14.30 -15.35 12.67
N THR A 291 -14.18 -14.03 12.78
CA THR A 291 -13.03 -13.24 12.34
C THR A 291 -11.82 -13.54 13.19
N LEU A 292 -12.01 -13.58 14.51
CA LEU A 292 -10.95 -13.91 15.46
C LEU A 292 -10.47 -15.34 15.25
N ALA A 293 -11.38 -16.30 15.01
CA ALA A 293 -11.02 -17.68 14.71
C ALA A 293 -10.24 -17.78 13.39
N ALA A 294 -10.71 -17.13 12.31
CA ALA A 294 -10.02 -17.12 11.03
C ALA A 294 -8.64 -16.46 11.13
N PHE A 295 -8.52 -15.35 11.87
CA PHE A 295 -7.24 -14.70 12.16
C PHE A 295 -6.30 -15.62 12.95
N ALA A 296 -6.79 -16.26 14.01
CA ALA A 296 -6.01 -17.18 14.82
C ALA A 296 -5.50 -18.38 14.01
N LEU A 297 -6.36 -18.97 13.17
CA LEU A 297 -5.98 -20.06 12.27
C LEU A 297 -4.92 -19.62 11.25
N LEU A 298 -5.07 -18.42 10.69
CA LEU A 298 -4.08 -17.85 9.77
C LEU A 298 -2.71 -17.69 10.45
N ILE A 299 -2.67 -17.06 11.62
CA ILE A 299 -1.43 -16.86 12.39
C ILE A 299 -0.81 -18.19 12.82
N ALA A 300 -1.63 -19.14 13.30
CA ALA A 300 -1.16 -20.47 13.68
C ALA A 300 -0.56 -21.21 12.48
N GLY A 301 -1.21 -21.14 11.31
CA GLY A 301 -0.71 -21.74 10.06
C GLY A 301 0.61 -21.14 9.60
N ILE A 302 0.76 -19.82 9.66
CA ILE A 302 2.00 -19.10 9.33
C ILE A 302 3.11 -19.52 10.30
N ALA A 303 2.85 -19.50 11.61
CA ALA A 303 3.83 -19.83 12.64
C ALA A 303 4.28 -21.30 12.53
N PHE A 304 3.33 -22.22 12.37
CA PHE A 304 3.61 -23.65 12.20
C PHE A 304 4.45 -23.91 10.94
N SER A 305 4.07 -23.31 9.81
CA SER A 305 4.80 -23.44 8.54
C SER A 305 6.21 -22.85 8.64
N GLY A 306 6.36 -21.70 9.31
CA GLY A 306 7.65 -21.06 9.56
C GLY A 306 8.57 -21.92 10.42
N LEU A 307 8.04 -22.50 11.50
CA LEU A 307 8.80 -23.41 12.36
C LEU A 307 9.28 -24.65 11.59
N ILE A 308 8.43 -25.23 10.75
CA ILE A 308 8.82 -26.36 9.89
C ILE A 308 9.92 -25.93 8.91
N ALA A 309 9.78 -24.78 8.26
CA ALA A 309 10.73 -24.28 7.29
C ALA A 309 12.13 -24.09 7.88
N ILE A 310 12.22 -23.64 9.15
CA ILE A 310 13.49 -23.43 9.86
C ILE A 310 14.08 -24.75 10.39
N ARG A 311 13.23 -25.68 10.85
CA ARG A 311 13.65 -26.94 11.49
C ARG A 311 14.13 -28.00 10.51
N ARG A 312 13.58 -28.05 9.29
CA ARG A 312 13.99 -29.07 8.29
C ARG A 312 15.51 -28.97 8.01
N PRO A 313 16.28 -30.06 8.18
CA PRO A 313 17.70 -30.07 7.82
C PRO A 313 17.86 -29.92 6.30
N ALA A 314 18.90 -29.19 5.88
CA ALA A 314 19.26 -28.95 4.48
C ALA A 314 19.87 -30.21 3.81
N LYS A 315 19.14 -31.34 3.86
CA LYS A 315 19.55 -32.62 3.23
C LYS A 315 19.34 -32.65 1.71
N ASP A 316 18.80 -31.59 1.11
CA ASP A 316 18.54 -31.54 -0.33
C ASP A 316 19.83 -31.40 -1.19
N ARG A 317 21.03 -31.29 -0.57
CA ARG A 317 22.31 -31.35 -1.29
C ARG A 317 22.70 -32.75 -1.79
N GLU A 318 22.21 -33.82 -1.16
CA GLU A 318 22.54 -35.20 -1.59
C GLU A 318 21.81 -35.59 -2.88
N LEU A 319 20.63 -35.01 -3.15
CA LEU A 319 19.87 -35.26 -4.38
C LEU A 319 20.33 -34.43 -5.58
N GLU A 320 20.91 -33.24 -5.38
CA GLU A 320 21.52 -32.47 -6.49
C GLU A 320 22.89 -33.02 -6.92
N ALA A 321 23.58 -33.76 -6.05
CA ALA A 321 24.83 -34.44 -6.39
C ALA A 321 24.60 -35.78 -7.11
N SER A 322 23.45 -36.42 -6.92
CA SER A 322 23.11 -37.69 -7.59
C SER A 322 22.48 -37.54 -8.98
N VAL A 323 22.30 -36.30 -9.46
CA VAL A 323 21.70 -35.99 -10.78
C VAL A 323 22.67 -35.19 -11.68
N ARG A 324 23.97 -35.16 -11.33
CA ARG A 324 25.03 -34.69 -12.24
C ARG A 324 25.76 -35.84 -12.89
#